data_AF-A0A352SK47-F1
#
_entry.id   AF-A0A352SK47-F1
#
_cell.length_a   1.000
_cell.length_b   1.000
_cell.length_c   1.000
_cell.angle_alpha   90.00
_cell.angle_beta   90.00
_cell.angle_gamma   90.00
#
_symmetry.space_group_name_H-M   'P 1'
#
loop_
_entity.id
_entity.type
_entity.pdbx_description
1 polymer ?
#
loop_
_entity_poly.entity_id
_entity_poly.type
_entity_poly.pdbx_seq_one_letter_code
_entity_poly.pdbx_strand_id
1 'polypeptide(L)'
;MKFLHKGTLPIHLRFSEFLDDSRATKPHALVVGEGVSYSYSPLLQQPHWNGLHHGEWQGNGACPYIAVSVPKSDIESFQNWLHTSPTVGCNITLPYKQTMVDLATSLSSDAERLGVVNTLKRESNGSMSGHNTDPEGVKYALRSVADRLHGVNAVVFGGGGASSSICLALEQLGVSKLLIVRRDVSVPWEFDSTQCTIEQVEYDQWASWTSLHQPALFVNATPLGLKGHYDGQSPVKDHELSLLREAIGFDVVYNPMATPFLAQIQSQNGYAIGGIDMLIGQASASFALWTGSPFKELERVGHRMALHATWDAIEPQWSGLANPGGHVEALFVPRNRDADTRRWLGEEGWTDEVPELVQTLYPKVAWCDQVHGSDLVHVTQAGKCSMPCDGLWTMERNLSLAIRVADCAAVLLADPKTGWIAALHAGWRGAVAGILPQALKIATEQGVDLRELRGWLSPCIGAAAFEVGPEVAAQFPDEFVLKWGTSTHPHVDLKAFLVHQAVDAGVEPSNIDLDWDACTRTESERYWSYRALGEDAGRMVALLQSRDTYEG
;
A
#
# COMPACT_ATOMS: atom_id res chain seq x y z
N MET A 1 8.72 -21.07 27.16
CA MET A 1 7.79 -21.26 26.03
C MET A 1 8.56 -21.09 24.73
N LYS A 2 8.26 -21.80 23.63
CA LYS A 2 8.85 -21.52 22.31
C LYS A 2 8.26 -20.19 21.84
N PHE A 3 9.07 -19.13 21.88
CA PHE A 3 8.64 -17.74 21.67
C PHE A 3 7.92 -17.56 20.32
N LEU A 4 6.86 -16.77 20.37
CA LEU A 4 6.00 -16.39 19.25
C LEU A 4 6.79 -15.55 18.23
N HIS A 5 7.65 -16.17 17.44
CA HIS A 5 8.22 -15.56 16.23
C HIS A 5 7.23 -15.65 15.07
N LYS A 6 6.07 -15.00 15.21
CA LYS A 6 5.17 -14.76 14.07
C LYS A 6 5.15 -13.27 13.84
N GLY A 7 5.86 -12.82 12.81
CA GLY A 7 5.87 -11.42 12.38
C GLY A 7 4.65 -11.12 11.53
N THR A 8 4.64 -9.92 10.94
CA THR A 8 3.82 -9.56 9.78
C THR A 8 3.83 -10.75 8.83
N LEU A 9 2.69 -11.41 8.67
CA LEU A 9 2.60 -12.51 7.71
C LEU A 9 3.04 -11.95 6.36
N PRO A 10 4.03 -12.56 5.69
CA PRO A 10 4.61 -11.99 4.50
C PRO A 10 3.51 -11.71 3.48
N ILE A 11 3.43 -10.46 3.03
CA ILE A 11 2.49 -10.04 1.98
C ILE A 11 2.91 -10.60 0.62
N HIS A 12 4.16 -11.06 0.51
CA HIS A 12 4.74 -11.67 -0.66
C HIS A 12 5.30 -13.06 -0.33
N LEU A 13 4.90 -14.06 -1.11
CA LEU A 13 5.35 -15.45 -0.96
C LEU A 13 5.68 -16.05 -2.32
N ARG A 14 6.62 -17.00 -2.37
CA ARG A 14 6.66 -17.94 -3.50
C ARG A 14 5.51 -18.91 -3.41
N PHE A 15 5.05 -19.43 -4.54
CA PHE A 15 3.92 -20.35 -4.57
C PHE A 15 4.09 -21.56 -3.63
N SER A 16 5.28 -22.17 -3.60
CA SER A 16 5.58 -23.26 -2.67
C SER A 16 5.47 -22.85 -1.20
N GLU A 17 5.95 -21.66 -0.84
CA GLU A 17 5.89 -21.13 0.53
C GLU A 17 4.43 -20.78 0.90
N PHE A 18 3.66 -20.29 -0.07
CA PHE A 18 2.25 -19.98 0.12
C PHE A 18 1.41 -21.23 0.40
N LEU A 19 1.68 -22.36 -0.25
CA LEU A 19 0.95 -23.61 0.02
C LEU A 19 1.09 -24.09 1.47
N ASP A 20 2.21 -23.76 2.14
CA ASP A 20 2.47 -24.07 3.54
C ASP A 20 1.92 -22.98 4.51
N ASP A 21 1.49 -21.83 3.98
CA ASP A 21 0.92 -20.74 4.77
C ASP A 21 -0.51 -21.07 5.21
N SER A 22 -0.81 -20.85 6.50
CA SER A 22 -2.14 -21.06 7.05
C SER A 22 -3.27 -20.32 6.30
N ARG A 23 -2.96 -19.21 5.61
CA ARG A 23 -3.90 -18.42 4.81
C ARG A 23 -4.33 -19.13 3.53
N ALA A 24 -3.53 -20.04 2.97
CA ALA A 24 -3.88 -20.77 1.74
C ALA A 24 -5.11 -21.68 1.91
N THR A 25 -5.47 -22.02 3.15
CA THR A 25 -6.63 -22.86 3.49
C THR A 25 -7.88 -22.08 3.91
N LYS A 26 -7.79 -20.74 3.95
CA LYS A 26 -8.89 -19.83 4.30
C LYS A 26 -9.28 -18.98 3.08
N PRO A 27 -10.44 -18.32 3.06
CA PRO A 27 -10.76 -17.38 1.98
C PRO A 27 -9.69 -16.28 1.86
N HIS A 28 -9.23 -16.00 0.64
CA HIS A 28 -8.20 -15.00 0.35
C HIS A 28 -8.28 -14.56 -1.12
N ALA A 29 -7.77 -13.35 -1.40
CA ALA A 29 -7.54 -12.84 -2.75
C ALA A 29 -6.03 -12.83 -3.04
N LEU A 30 -5.64 -12.97 -4.31
CA LEU A 30 -4.24 -13.01 -4.70
C LEU A 30 -3.89 -11.95 -5.75
N VAL A 31 -2.62 -11.55 -5.82
CA VAL A 31 -2.00 -11.08 -7.06
C VAL A 31 -0.90 -12.07 -7.46
N VAL A 32 -0.93 -12.54 -8.71
CA VAL A 32 -0.02 -13.59 -9.19
C VAL A 32 0.72 -13.21 -10.46
N GLY A 33 1.96 -13.66 -10.57
CA GLY A 33 2.86 -13.37 -11.69
C GLY A 33 4.25 -13.96 -11.44
N GLU A 34 5.17 -13.77 -12.38
CA GLU A 34 6.57 -14.12 -12.18
C GLU A 34 7.28 -12.97 -11.45
N GLY A 35 7.63 -13.17 -10.17
CA GLY A 35 8.39 -12.19 -9.38
C GLY A 35 7.59 -10.96 -8.94
N VAL A 36 6.46 -11.13 -8.25
CA VAL A 36 5.52 -10.03 -7.90
C VAL A 36 5.83 -9.28 -6.60
N SER A 37 7.04 -9.39 -6.05
CA SER A 37 7.41 -8.71 -4.79
C SER A 37 7.39 -7.19 -4.89
N TYR A 38 7.49 -6.64 -6.10
CA TYR A 38 7.42 -5.19 -6.35
C TYR A 38 5.98 -4.64 -6.38
N SER A 39 4.96 -5.50 -6.35
CA SER A 39 3.57 -5.07 -6.55
C SER A 39 3.06 -4.23 -5.37
N TYR A 40 2.49 -3.07 -5.69
CA TYR A 40 1.73 -2.26 -4.72
C TYR A 40 0.28 -2.73 -4.56
N SER A 41 -0.16 -3.78 -5.27
CA SER A 41 -1.54 -4.25 -5.18
C SER A 41 -1.94 -4.70 -3.76
N PRO A 42 -1.11 -5.41 -2.97
CA PRO A 42 -1.47 -5.75 -1.59
C PRO A 42 -1.65 -4.51 -0.71
N LEU A 43 -0.73 -3.55 -0.81
CA LEU A 43 -0.80 -2.28 -0.09
C LEU A 43 -2.07 -1.49 -0.45
N LEU A 44 -2.46 -1.51 -1.71
CA LEU A 44 -3.66 -0.85 -2.20
C LEU A 44 -4.94 -1.58 -1.75
N GLN A 45 -5.01 -2.90 -1.94
CA GLN A 45 -6.22 -3.72 -1.75
C GLN A 45 -6.50 -4.08 -0.29
N GLN A 46 -5.49 -4.47 0.49
CA GLN A 46 -5.69 -5.03 1.83
C GLN A 46 -6.50 -4.12 2.76
N PRO A 47 -6.28 -2.79 2.78
CA PRO A 47 -7.08 -1.91 3.63
C PRO A 47 -8.57 -1.90 3.28
N HIS A 48 -8.91 -2.05 2.00
CA HIS A 48 -10.32 -2.12 1.59
C HIS A 48 -10.96 -3.47 1.95
N TRP A 49 -10.19 -4.56 1.90
CA TRP A 49 -10.63 -5.85 2.43
C TRP A 49 -10.85 -5.84 3.95
N ASN A 50 -10.01 -5.13 4.69
CA ASN A 50 -10.15 -4.95 6.13
C ASN A 50 -11.37 -4.11 6.51
N GLY A 51 -11.79 -3.20 5.61
CA GLY A 51 -12.92 -2.30 5.80
C GLY A 51 -14.28 -2.93 5.50
N LEU A 52 -14.34 -4.19 5.07
CA LEU A 52 -15.61 -4.88 4.82
C LEU A 52 -16.28 -5.26 6.13
N HIS A 53 -17.52 -4.80 6.33
CA HIS A 53 -18.37 -5.25 7.44
C HIS A 53 -18.88 -6.68 7.21
N HIS A 54 -19.27 -7.36 8.30
CA HIS A 54 -19.84 -8.70 8.22
C HIS A 54 -21.06 -8.75 7.27
N GLY A 55 -20.98 -9.59 6.24
CA GLY A 55 -22.04 -9.78 5.25
C GLY A 55 -21.95 -8.88 4.01
N GLU A 56 -20.99 -7.95 3.94
CA GLU A 56 -20.76 -7.15 2.72
C GLU A 56 -20.14 -7.95 1.57
N TRP A 57 -19.62 -9.14 1.84
CA TRP A 57 -19.19 -10.09 0.82
C TRP A 57 -19.55 -11.51 1.24
N GLN A 58 -19.59 -12.44 0.28
CA GLN A 58 -20.11 -13.80 0.50
C GLN A 58 -19.26 -14.68 1.42
N GLY A 59 -18.08 -14.21 1.85
CA GLY A 59 -17.20 -14.93 2.78
C GLY A 59 -17.44 -14.57 4.24
N ASN A 60 -17.12 -15.52 5.12
CA ASN A 60 -17.12 -15.31 6.57
C ASN A 60 -15.71 -14.92 7.03
N GLY A 61 -15.55 -13.68 7.52
CA GLY A 61 -14.35 -13.22 8.21
C GLY A 61 -13.35 -12.46 7.32
N ALA A 62 -12.12 -12.33 7.81
CA ALA A 62 -11.05 -11.60 7.14
C ALA A 62 -10.62 -12.28 5.83
N CYS A 63 -10.41 -11.47 4.79
CA CYS A 63 -9.89 -11.90 3.50
C CYS A 63 -8.53 -11.23 3.26
N PRO A 64 -7.40 -11.93 3.45
CA PRO A 64 -6.11 -11.35 3.11
C PRO A 64 -5.96 -11.27 1.59
N TYR A 65 -5.31 -10.21 1.13
CA TYR A 65 -4.85 -10.02 -0.24
C TYR A 65 -3.34 -10.25 -0.29
N ILE A 66 -2.91 -11.29 -1.00
CA ILE A 66 -1.53 -11.80 -0.92
C ILE A 66 -0.87 -11.79 -2.30
N ALA A 67 0.37 -11.28 -2.38
CA ALA A 67 1.18 -11.42 -3.57
C ALA A 67 1.87 -12.79 -3.60
N VAL A 68 1.64 -13.56 -4.66
CA VAL A 68 2.22 -14.90 -4.84
C VAL A 68 3.03 -14.94 -6.13
N SER A 69 4.36 -15.08 -5.98
CA SER A 69 5.26 -15.34 -7.10
C SER A 69 5.11 -16.79 -7.55
N VAL A 70 4.61 -16.98 -8.77
CA VAL A 70 4.47 -18.29 -9.41
C VAL A 70 5.56 -18.40 -10.48
N PRO A 71 6.61 -19.23 -10.28
CA PRO A 71 7.59 -19.53 -11.31
C PRO A 71 6.92 -20.17 -12.53
N LYS A 72 7.49 -19.99 -13.72
CA LYS A 72 6.95 -20.61 -14.96
C LYS A 72 6.84 -22.13 -14.87
N SER A 73 7.76 -22.79 -14.16
CA SER A 73 7.72 -24.23 -13.93
C SER A 73 6.49 -24.69 -13.15
N ASP A 74 5.87 -23.79 -12.41
CA ASP A 74 4.81 -24.10 -11.45
C ASP A 74 3.43 -23.61 -11.92
N ILE A 75 3.34 -22.98 -13.11
CA ILE A 75 2.08 -22.39 -13.59
C ILE A 75 0.98 -23.43 -13.75
N GLU A 76 1.29 -24.62 -14.27
CA GLU A 76 0.32 -25.72 -14.39
C GLU A 76 -0.14 -26.21 -13.01
N SER A 77 0.78 -26.32 -12.05
CA SER A 77 0.46 -26.68 -10.67
C SER A 77 -0.43 -25.62 -10.00
N PHE A 78 -0.16 -24.34 -10.27
CA PHE A 78 -0.97 -23.23 -9.78
C PHE A 78 -2.37 -23.23 -10.39
N GLN A 79 -2.48 -23.44 -11.70
CA GLN A 79 -3.75 -23.60 -12.41
C GLN A 79 -4.58 -24.74 -11.82
N ASN A 80 -3.96 -25.90 -11.58
CA ASN A 80 -4.61 -27.04 -10.95
C ASN A 80 -5.08 -26.73 -9.53
N TRP A 81 -4.25 -26.05 -8.73
CA TRP A 81 -4.60 -25.64 -7.37
C TRP A 81 -5.77 -24.64 -7.35
N LEU A 82 -5.85 -23.73 -8.33
CA LEU A 82 -6.98 -22.78 -8.43
C LEU A 82 -8.33 -23.48 -8.60
N HIS A 83 -8.42 -24.71 -9.08
CA HIS A 83 -9.71 -25.40 -9.18
C HIS A 83 -10.29 -25.79 -7.80
N THR A 84 -9.44 -26.07 -6.83
CA THR A 84 -9.84 -26.64 -5.52
C THR A 84 -9.57 -25.71 -4.34
N SER A 85 -8.90 -24.57 -4.57
CA SER A 85 -8.53 -23.63 -3.52
C SER A 85 -9.70 -22.80 -2.98
N PRO A 86 -9.63 -22.32 -1.73
CA PRO A 86 -10.62 -21.42 -1.15
C PRO A 86 -10.48 -19.96 -1.63
N THR A 87 -9.66 -19.69 -2.65
CA THR A 87 -9.48 -18.33 -3.15
C THR A 87 -10.79 -17.75 -3.68
N VAL A 88 -11.01 -16.46 -3.44
CA VAL A 88 -12.13 -15.69 -4.00
C VAL A 88 -11.85 -15.31 -5.46
N GLY A 89 -10.59 -15.38 -5.87
CA GLY A 89 -10.09 -14.94 -7.15
C GLY A 89 -8.67 -14.38 -7.06
N CYS A 90 -8.11 -14.03 -8.20
CA CYS A 90 -6.77 -13.46 -8.27
C CYS A 90 -6.66 -12.37 -9.34
N ASN A 91 -5.93 -11.31 -9.03
CA ASN A 91 -5.33 -10.47 -10.08
C ASN A 91 -4.14 -11.21 -10.69
N ILE A 92 -3.95 -11.05 -11.99
CA ILE A 92 -2.93 -11.70 -12.79
C ILE A 92 -2.10 -10.63 -13.48
N THR A 93 -0.78 -10.72 -13.30
CA THR A 93 0.18 -9.88 -14.01
C THR A 93 1.09 -10.72 -14.91
N LEU A 94 2.08 -10.06 -15.51
CA LEU A 94 3.03 -10.69 -16.42
C LEU A 94 3.67 -11.95 -15.78
N PRO A 95 3.91 -13.01 -16.58
CA PRO A 95 3.59 -13.16 -18.01
C PRO A 95 2.24 -13.88 -18.26
N TYR A 96 1.39 -14.05 -17.26
CA TYR A 96 0.33 -15.07 -17.29
C TYR A 96 -1.05 -14.59 -17.78
N LYS A 97 -1.21 -13.30 -18.13
CA LYS A 97 -2.53 -12.76 -18.53
C LYS A 97 -3.18 -13.52 -19.70
N GLN A 98 -2.39 -14.07 -20.63
CA GLN A 98 -2.90 -14.92 -21.71
C GLN A 98 -3.10 -16.37 -21.27
N THR A 99 -2.12 -16.95 -20.57
CA THR A 99 -2.13 -18.36 -20.14
C THR A 99 -3.26 -18.69 -19.17
N MET A 100 -3.78 -17.68 -18.45
CA MET A 100 -4.86 -17.87 -17.48
C MET A 100 -6.26 -17.76 -18.08
N VAL A 101 -6.39 -17.45 -19.38
CA VAL A 101 -7.69 -17.36 -20.06
C VAL A 101 -8.42 -18.71 -20.03
N ASP A 102 -7.70 -19.81 -20.26
CA ASP A 102 -8.29 -21.15 -20.36
C ASP A 102 -8.84 -21.68 -19.02
N LEU A 103 -8.50 -21.05 -17.89
CA LEU A 103 -9.11 -21.35 -16.59
C LEU A 103 -10.54 -20.82 -16.47
N ALA A 104 -10.86 -19.77 -17.22
CA ALA A 104 -12.13 -19.08 -17.12
C ALA A 104 -13.21 -19.83 -17.90
N THR A 105 -14.29 -20.18 -17.21
CA THR A 105 -15.50 -20.77 -17.83
C THR A 105 -16.33 -19.77 -18.62
N SER A 106 -16.12 -18.48 -18.36
CA SER A 106 -16.72 -17.37 -19.10
C SER A 106 -15.79 -16.16 -19.06
N LEU A 107 -15.87 -15.30 -20.08
CA LEU A 107 -15.11 -14.05 -20.15
C LEU A 107 -16.07 -12.85 -20.14
N SER A 108 -15.65 -11.75 -19.51
CA SER A 108 -16.26 -10.44 -19.74
C SER A 108 -16.05 -9.98 -21.18
N SER A 109 -16.89 -9.05 -21.68
CA SER A 109 -16.75 -8.48 -23.02
C SER A 109 -15.35 -7.91 -23.27
N ASP A 110 -14.78 -7.22 -22.27
CA ASP A 110 -13.48 -6.58 -22.40
C ASP A 110 -12.34 -7.62 -22.41
N ALA A 111 -12.44 -8.66 -21.58
CA ALA A 111 -11.48 -9.77 -21.60
C ALA A 111 -11.52 -10.57 -22.92
N GLU A 112 -12.72 -10.81 -23.47
CA GLU A 112 -12.90 -11.50 -24.75
C GLU A 112 -12.29 -10.67 -25.89
N ARG A 113 -12.59 -9.36 -25.95
CA ARG A 113 -12.02 -8.45 -26.96
C ARG A 113 -10.51 -8.34 -26.88
N LEU A 114 -9.94 -8.32 -25.67
CA LEU A 114 -8.49 -8.23 -25.47
C LEU A 114 -7.77 -9.58 -25.62
N GLY A 115 -8.50 -10.68 -25.52
CA GLY A 115 -7.95 -12.04 -25.52
C GLY A 115 -7.14 -12.39 -24.27
N VAL A 116 -7.14 -11.55 -23.22
CA VAL A 116 -6.35 -11.72 -22.00
C VAL A 116 -7.13 -11.35 -20.74
N VAL A 117 -6.82 -12.01 -19.62
CA VAL A 117 -7.43 -11.76 -18.30
C VAL A 117 -6.40 -11.21 -17.32
N ASN A 118 -6.76 -10.15 -16.59
CA ASN A 118 -5.97 -9.64 -15.46
C ASN A 118 -6.63 -9.94 -14.11
N THR A 119 -7.86 -10.50 -14.11
CA THR A 119 -8.64 -10.77 -12.91
C THR A 119 -9.47 -12.03 -13.13
N LEU A 120 -9.31 -13.02 -12.25
CA LEU A 120 -10.21 -14.16 -12.11
C LEU A 120 -11.10 -13.95 -10.88
N LYS A 121 -12.37 -14.31 -11.01
CA LYS A 121 -13.34 -14.32 -9.92
C LYS A 121 -13.91 -15.72 -9.76
N ARG A 122 -13.92 -16.24 -8.53
CA ARG A 122 -14.65 -17.47 -8.21
C ARG A 122 -16.14 -17.18 -8.10
N GLU A 123 -16.93 -17.89 -8.90
CA GLU A 123 -18.38 -17.84 -8.85
C GLU A 123 -18.95 -18.77 -7.78
N SER A 124 -20.21 -18.56 -7.41
CA SER A 124 -20.89 -19.33 -6.36
C SER A 124 -21.03 -20.82 -6.70
N ASN A 125 -20.99 -21.20 -7.98
CA ASN A 125 -20.98 -22.59 -8.45
C ASN A 125 -19.57 -23.22 -8.42
N GLY A 126 -18.55 -22.48 -7.97
CA GLY A 126 -17.15 -22.90 -7.91
C GLY A 126 -16.35 -22.67 -9.20
N SER A 127 -16.98 -22.30 -10.31
CA SER A 127 -16.27 -21.99 -11.56
C SER A 127 -15.55 -20.63 -11.49
N MET A 128 -14.64 -20.38 -12.43
CA MET A 128 -13.95 -19.10 -12.54
C MET A 128 -14.51 -18.30 -13.72
N SER A 129 -14.76 -17.01 -13.53
CA SER A 129 -15.00 -16.05 -14.60
C SER A 129 -13.77 -15.15 -14.79
N GLY A 130 -13.47 -14.82 -16.04
CA GLY A 130 -12.29 -14.07 -16.45
C GLY A 130 -12.62 -12.64 -16.88
N HIS A 131 -11.91 -11.68 -16.30
CA HIS A 131 -12.13 -10.25 -16.49
C HIS A 131 -10.82 -9.53 -16.80
N ASN A 132 -10.95 -8.37 -17.44
CA ASN A 132 -9.84 -7.45 -17.62
C ASN A 132 -10.24 -6.06 -17.12
N THR A 133 -9.63 -5.64 -16.02
CA THR A 133 -9.92 -4.36 -15.35
C THR A 133 -8.95 -3.24 -15.75
N ASP A 134 -7.95 -3.52 -16.60
CA ASP A 134 -7.03 -2.49 -17.07
C ASP A 134 -7.77 -1.36 -17.82
N PRO A 135 -8.76 -1.62 -18.71
CA PRO A 135 -9.53 -0.55 -19.37
C PRO A 135 -10.28 0.34 -18.37
N GLU A 136 -10.88 -0.22 -17.32
CA GLU A 136 -11.49 0.56 -16.23
C GLU A 136 -10.46 1.42 -15.50
N GLY A 137 -9.26 0.90 -15.28
CA GLY A 137 -8.13 1.66 -14.76
C GLY A 137 -7.80 2.88 -15.61
N VAL A 138 -7.71 2.72 -16.94
CA VAL A 138 -7.43 3.82 -17.86
C VAL A 138 -8.56 4.85 -17.86
N LYS A 139 -9.82 4.41 -17.90
CA LYS A 139 -10.98 5.32 -17.82
C LYS A 139 -10.99 6.12 -16.53
N TYR A 140 -10.68 5.47 -15.41
CA TYR A 140 -10.54 6.16 -14.13
C TYR A 140 -9.38 7.17 -14.15
N ALA A 141 -8.21 6.82 -14.70
CA ALA A 141 -7.09 7.76 -14.82
C ALA A 141 -7.45 9.00 -15.65
N LEU A 142 -8.22 8.82 -16.73
CA LEU A 142 -8.64 9.89 -17.62
C LEU A 142 -9.94 10.60 -17.20
N ARG A 143 -10.51 10.25 -16.03
CA ARG A 143 -11.85 10.73 -15.60
C ARG A 143 -12.00 12.25 -15.60
N SER A 144 -10.96 13.00 -15.22
CA SER A 144 -11.01 14.46 -15.13
C SER A 144 -10.98 15.15 -16.50
N VAL A 145 -10.65 14.42 -17.56
CA VAL A 145 -10.55 14.91 -18.93
C VAL A 145 -11.45 14.15 -19.91
N ALA A 146 -12.28 13.22 -19.43
CA ALA A 146 -13.08 12.32 -20.27
C ALA A 146 -13.94 13.09 -21.30
N ASP A 147 -14.58 14.19 -20.88
CA ASP A 147 -15.41 15.04 -21.75
C ASP A 147 -14.63 15.69 -22.90
N ARG A 148 -13.30 15.80 -22.77
CA ARG A 148 -12.39 16.37 -23.78
C ARG A 148 -11.88 15.33 -24.78
N LEU A 149 -12.19 14.04 -24.59
CA LEU A 149 -11.67 12.95 -25.40
C LEU A 149 -12.63 12.50 -26.51
N HIS A 150 -13.89 12.91 -26.45
CA HIS A 150 -14.86 12.55 -27.47
C HIS A 150 -14.52 13.19 -28.83
N GLY A 151 -14.42 12.36 -29.87
CA GLY A 151 -14.15 12.78 -31.24
C GLY A 151 -12.71 13.19 -31.53
N VAL A 152 -11.82 13.22 -30.53
CA VAL A 152 -10.43 13.67 -30.72
C VAL A 152 -9.52 12.57 -31.26
N ASN A 153 -8.32 12.97 -31.66
CA ASN A 153 -7.24 12.06 -32.05
C ASN A 153 -6.28 11.86 -30.87
N ALA A 154 -5.68 10.67 -30.75
CA ALA A 154 -4.67 10.39 -29.73
C ALA A 154 -3.47 9.62 -30.30
N VAL A 155 -2.31 9.79 -29.65
CA VAL A 155 -1.07 9.05 -29.93
C VAL A 155 -0.78 8.13 -28.76
N VAL A 156 -0.52 6.86 -29.02
CA VAL A 156 -0.12 5.87 -28.02
C VAL A 156 1.26 5.34 -28.39
N PHE A 157 2.25 5.58 -27.52
CA PHE A 157 3.58 5.02 -27.65
C PHE A 157 3.59 3.60 -27.08
N GLY A 158 3.83 2.60 -27.94
CA GLY A 158 3.87 1.18 -27.58
C GLY A 158 2.80 0.36 -28.28
N GLY A 159 3.11 -0.90 -28.61
CA GLY A 159 2.17 -1.89 -29.16
C GLY A 159 2.32 -3.23 -28.45
N GLY A 160 1.99 -3.24 -27.16
CA GLY A 160 2.01 -4.45 -26.31
C GLY A 160 0.68 -4.64 -25.56
N GLY A 161 0.67 -5.49 -24.54
CA GLY A 161 -0.56 -5.81 -23.79
C GLY A 161 -1.22 -4.59 -23.12
N ALA A 162 -0.43 -3.69 -22.54
CA ALA A 162 -0.95 -2.44 -21.98
C ALA A 162 -1.59 -1.54 -23.06
N SER A 163 -0.98 -1.48 -24.24
CA SER A 163 -1.50 -0.71 -25.38
C SER A 163 -2.90 -1.18 -25.79
N SER A 164 -3.14 -2.49 -25.85
CA SER A 164 -4.47 -3.02 -26.21
C SER A 164 -5.55 -2.60 -25.21
N SER A 165 -5.26 -2.67 -23.91
CA SER A 165 -6.19 -2.19 -22.87
C SER A 165 -6.44 -0.67 -22.94
N ILE A 166 -5.41 0.11 -23.28
CA ILE A 166 -5.53 1.55 -23.51
C ILE A 166 -6.37 1.84 -24.74
N CYS A 167 -6.12 1.17 -25.87
CA CYS A 167 -6.91 1.34 -27.09
C CYS A 167 -8.40 1.06 -26.82
N LEU A 168 -8.70 -0.01 -26.09
CA LEU A 168 -10.08 -0.33 -25.70
C LEU A 168 -10.71 0.77 -24.83
N ALA A 169 -10.00 1.27 -23.82
CA ALA A 169 -10.50 2.35 -22.99
C ALA A 169 -10.70 3.67 -23.76
N LEU A 170 -9.76 4.03 -24.64
CA LEU A 170 -9.86 5.24 -25.46
C LEU A 170 -11.00 5.15 -26.47
N GLU A 171 -11.22 3.99 -27.08
CA GLU A 171 -12.39 3.71 -27.92
C GLU A 171 -13.68 3.92 -27.12
N GLN A 172 -13.77 3.34 -25.91
CA GLN A 172 -14.94 3.48 -25.03
C GLN A 172 -15.16 4.93 -24.56
N LEU A 173 -14.11 5.74 -24.47
CA LEU A 173 -14.16 7.19 -24.17
C LEU A 173 -14.50 8.04 -25.41
N GLY A 174 -14.68 7.43 -26.57
CA GLY A 174 -15.10 8.10 -27.80
C GLY A 174 -13.96 8.75 -28.60
N VAL A 175 -12.70 8.37 -28.38
CA VAL A 175 -11.59 8.80 -29.23
C VAL A 175 -11.81 8.29 -30.65
N SER A 176 -11.72 9.16 -31.66
CA SER A 176 -12.10 8.83 -33.04
C SER A 176 -10.96 8.18 -33.84
N LYS A 177 -9.71 8.55 -33.53
CA LYS A 177 -8.52 8.06 -34.22
C LYS A 177 -7.34 7.87 -33.28
N LEU A 178 -6.69 6.71 -33.38
CA LEU A 178 -5.49 6.36 -32.63
C LEU A 178 -4.31 6.17 -33.57
N LEU A 179 -3.18 6.82 -33.24
CA LEU A 179 -1.88 6.49 -33.81
C LEU A 179 -1.09 5.65 -32.80
N ILE A 180 -0.70 4.44 -33.19
CA ILE A 180 0.14 3.56 -32.37
C ILE A 180 1.58 3.69 -32.87
N VAL A 181 2.46 4.21 -32.03
CA VAL A 181 3.88 4.42 -32.35
C VAL A 181 4.69 3.26 -31.79
N ARG A 182 5.37 2.51 -32.65
CA ARG A 182 6.08 1.28 -32.30
C ARG A 182 7.54 1.36 -32.73
N ARG A 183 8.40 0.58 -32.07
CA ARG A 183 9.82 0.48 -32.45
C ARG A 183 10.01 -0.27 -33.78
N ASP A 184 9.16 -1.26 -34.02
CA ASP A 184 9.20 -2.13 -35.19
C ASP A 184 7.75 -2.53 -35.50
N VAL A 185 7.21 -2.00 -36.60
CA VAL A 185 5.84 -2.30 -37.05
C VAL A 185 5.74 -3.65 -37.76
N SER A 186 6.88 -4.29 -38.09
CA SER A 186 6.89 -5.63 -38.70
C SER A 186 6.57 -6.73 -37.68
N VAL A 187 6.76 -6.47 -36.38
CA VAL A 187 6.33 -7.38 -35.32
C VAL A 187 4.80 -7.39 -35.27
N PRO A 188 4.13 -8.55 -35.37
CA PRO A 188 2.67 -8.61 -35.33
C PRO A 188 2.11 -8.02 -34.04
N TRP A 189 1.21 -7.05 -34.19
CA TRP A 189 0.35 -6.55 -33.13
C TRP A 189 -0.87 -5.93 -33.81
N GLU A 190 -2.04 -6.26 -33.29
CA GLU A 190 -3.30 -5.72 -33.75
C GLU A 190 -4.23 -5.53 -32.55
N PHE A 191 -5.12 -4.57 -32.70
CA PHE A 191 -6.25 -4.38 -31.82
C PHE A 191 -7.46 -4.17 -32.72
N ASP A 192 -8.45 -5.04 -32.58
CA ASP A 192 -9.68 -4.97 -33.38
C ASP A 192 -10.62 -3.92 -32.78
N SER A 193 -10.53 -2.71 -33.35
CA SER A 193 -11.40 -1.61 -32.96
C SER A 193 -12.70 -1.63 -33.74
N THR A 194 -13.80 -1.34 -33.04
CA THR A 194 -15.14 -1.24 -33.64
C THR A 194 -15.65 0.19 -33.74
N GLN A 195 -14.97 1.15 -33.08
CA GLN A 195 -15.46 2.53 -32.97
C GLN A 195 -14.38 3.60 -33.27
N CYS A 196 -13.11 3.23 -33.41
CA CYS A 196 -12.04 4.17 -33.75
C CYS A 196 -11.18 3.67 -34.90
N THR A 197 -10.61 4.61 -35.66
CA THR A 197 -9.62 4.28 -36.71
C THR A 197 -8.25 4.12 -36.07
N ILE A 198 -7.54 3.03 -36.38
CA ILE A 198 -6.20 2.77 -35.86
C ILE A 198 -5.19 2.79 -37.00
N GLU A 199 -4.15 3.60 -36.83
CA GLU A 199 -2.96 3.62 -37.68
C GLU A 199 -1.74 3.25 -36.85
N GLN A 200 -0.74 2.60 -37.47
CA GLN A 200 0.50 2.23 -36.79
C GLN A 200 1.69 2.77 -37.58
N VAL A 201 2.68 3.31 -36.88
CA VAL A 201 3.90 3.88 -37.48
C VAL A 201 5.13 3.61 -36.62
N GLU A 202 6.31 3.80 -37.22
CA GLU A 202 7.56 3.84 -36.47
C GLU A 202 7.85 5.24 -35.90
N TYR A 203 8.83 5.31 -34.98
CA TYR A 203 9.19 6.54 -34.25
C TYR A 203 9.75 7.68 -35.10
N ASP A 204 10.06 7.47 -36.38
CA ASP A 204 10.49 8.53 -37.30
C ASP A 204 9.31 9.19 -38.05
N GLN A 205 8.14 8.57 -38.02
CA GLN A 205 6.96 8.99 -38.80
C GLN A 205 5.90 9.72 -37.97
N TRP A 206 5.84 9.49 -36.66
CA TRP A 206 4.75 10.00 -35.79
C TRP A 206 4.65 11.53 -35.76
N ALA A 207 5.77 12.25 -35.89
CA ALA A 207 5.79 13.71 -35.89
C ALA A 207 5.00 14.31 -37.07
N SER A 208 5.12 13.70 -38.26
CA SER A 208 4.39 14.12 -39.45
C SER A 208 2.89 13.90 -39.29
N TRP A 209 2.50 12.77 -38.71
CA TRP A 209 1.11 12.45 -38.41
C TRP A 209 0.51 13.41 -37.39
N THR A 210 1.24 13.68 -36.31
CA THR A 210 0.83 14.59 -35.23
C THR A 210 0.61 16.00 -35.74
N SER A 211 1.47 16.47 -36.65
CA SER A 211 1.33 17.79 -37.29
C SER A 211 0.06 17.90 -38.14
N LEU A 212 -0.35 16.81 -38.78
CA LEU A 212 -1.55 16.76 -39.64
C LEU A 212 -2.84 16.60 -38.83
N HIS A 213 -2.82 15.79 -37.77
CA HIS A 213 -4.03 15.36 -37.07
C HIS A 213 -4.26 16.08 -35.73
N GLN A 214 -3.28 16.83 -35.22
CA GLN A 214 -3.37 17.63 -34.00
C GLN A 214 -4.04 16.88 -32.83
N PRO A 215 -3.46 15.74 -32.40
CA PRO A 215 -4.02 14.95 -31.31
C PRO A 215 -4.07 15.72 -29.99
N ALA A 216 -5.13 15.50 -29.22
CA ALA A 216 -5.32 16.12 -27.92
C ALA A 216 -4.67 15.33 -26.77
N LEU A 217 -4.41 14.03 -26.99
CA LEU A 217 -3.92 13.09 -25.99
C LEU A 217 -2.67 12.34 -26.50
N PHE A 218 -1.65 12.27 -25.65
CA PHE A 218 -0.46 11.44 -25.84
C PHE A 218 -0.33 10.46 -24.67
N VAL A 219 -0.19 9.18 -24.97
CA VAL A 219 -0.10 8.12 -23.97
C VAL A 219 1.23 7.41 -24.07
N ASN A 220 2.01 7.39 -22.99
CA ASN A 220 3.13 6.47 -22.86
C ASN A 220 2.61 5.12 -22.33
N ALA A 221 2.56 4.12 -23.20
CA ALA A 221 2.24 2.73 -22.86
C ALA A 221 3.49 1.83 -22.88
N THR A 222 4.68 2.43 -22.91
CA THR A 222 5.97 1.73 -22.88
C THR A 222 6.56 1.72 -21.46
N PRO A 223 7.56 0.87 -21.20
CA PRO A 223 8.34 0.94 -19.96
C PRO A 223 9.27 2.17 -19.86
N LEU A 224 9.37 3.05 -20.87
CA LEU A 224 10.26 4.20 -20.82
C LEU A 224 9.88 5.13 -19.66
N GLY A 225 10.87 5.53 -18.87
CA GLY A 225 10.67 6.27 -17.62
C GLY A 225 10.58 5.41 -16.37
N LEU A 226 10.45 4.08 -16.49
CA LEU A 226 10.40 3.16 -15.35
C LEU A 226 11.73 3.15 -14.57
N LYS A 227 11.65 3.41 -13.27
CA LYS A 227 12.80 3.41 -12.36
C LYS A 227 13.52 2.06 -12.34
N GLY A 228 14.85 2.07 -12.38
CA GLY A 228 15.73 0.90 -12.36
C GLY A 228 15.97 0.21 -13.72
N HIS A 229 15.27 0.63 -14.78
CA HIS A 229 15.37 0.01 -16.11
C HIS A 229 15.50 1.03 -17.23
N TYR A 230 14.67 2.08 -17.24
CA TYR A 230 14.59 3.10 -18.28
C TYR A 230 14.55 4.51 -17.71
N ASP A 231 15.24 4.72 -16.58
CA ASP A 231 15.35 6.00 -15.89
C ASP A 231 15.78 7.13 -16.84
N GLY A 232 15.13 8.29 -16.73
CA GLY A 232 15.46 9.47 -17.52
C GLY A 232 15.09 9.38 -19.01
N GLN A 233 14.49 8.28 -19.47
CA GLN A 233 14.06 8.12 -20.86
C GLN A 233 12.60 8.53 -21.05
N SER A 234 12.29 9.08 -22.23
CA SER A 234 10.94 9.41 -22.69
C SER A 234 10.72 8.81 -24.08
N PRO A 235 9.48 8.43 -24.46
CA PRO A 235 9.17 8.12 -25.85
C PRO A 235 9.27 9.34 -26.78
N VAL A 236 9.29 10.57 -26.27
CA VAL A 236 9.37 11.81 -27.07
C VAL A 236 10.76 12.42 -26.97
N LYS A 237 11.37 12.74 -28.12
CA LYS A 237 12.71 13.37 -28.17
C LYS A 237 12.61 14.87 -27.95
N ASP A 238 13.70 15.48 -27.47
CA ASP A 238 13.73 16.91 -27.12
C ASP A 238 13.38 17.87 -28.28
N HIS A 239 13.71 17.52 -29.52
CA HIS A 239 13.39 18.34 -30.69
C HIS A 239 11.92 18.20 -31.14
N GLU A 240 11.17 17.25 -30.57
CA GLU A 240 9.76 16.97 -30.89
C GLU A 240 8.81 17.59 -29.85
N LEU A 241 9.32 18.22 -28.79
CA LEU A 241 8.52 18.73 -27.67
C LEU A 241 7.41 19.70 -28.09
N SER A 242 7.63 20.51 -29.14
CA SER A 242 6.61 21.45 -29.61
C SER A 242 5.32 20.78 -30.08
N LEU A 243 5.35 19.47 -30.38
CA LEU A 243 4.18 18.67 -30.72
C LEU A 243 3.25 18.39 -29.53
N LEU A 244 3.75 18.55 -28.30
CA LEU A 244 3.01 18.29 -27.06
C LEU A 244 2.32 19.55 -26.48
N ARG A 245 2.30 20.66 -27.21
CA ARG A 245 1.76 21.94 -26.74
C ARG A 245 0.32 21.80 -26.25
N GLU A 246 0.09 22.18 -24.98
CA GLU A 246 -1.23 22.19 -24.31
C GLU A 246 -1.94 20.83 -24.31
N ALA A 247 -1.19 19.75 -24.56
CA ALA A 247 -1.74 18.42 -24.70
C ALA A 247 -2.06 17.77 -23.35
N ILE A 248 -2.91 16.75 -23.38
CA ILE A 248 -3.06 15.81 -22.27
C ILE A 248 -1.98 14.74 -22.43
N GLY A 249 -1.21 14.51 -21.37
CA GLY A 249 -0.26 13.41 -21.28
C GLY A 249 -0.72 12.38 -20.27
N PHE A 250 -0.73 11.11 -20.65
CA PHE A 250 -1.00 10.00 -19.74
C PHE A 250 0.16 9.00 -19.78
N ASP A 251 0.74 8.68 -18.62
CA ASP A 251 1.82 7.69 -18.51
C ASP A 251 1.36 6.50 -17.68
N VAL A 252 1.48 5.29 -18.20
CA VAL A 252 1.15 4.07 -17.41
C VAL A 252 2.21 3.76 -16.37
N VAL A 253 3.41 4.32 -16.48
CA VAL A 253 4.44 4.21 -15.46
C VAL A 253 4.00 4.98 -14.22
N TYR A 254 4.01 4.29 -13.08
CA TYR A 254 3.65 4.85 -11.77
C TYR A 254 4.84 4.98 -10.80
N ASN A 255 6.01 4.45 -11.18
CA ASN A 255 7.24 4.57 -10.40
C ASN A 255 8.44 4.92 -11.33
N PRO A 256 8.95 6.16 -11.30
CA PRO A 256 8.58 7.25 -10.38
C PRO A 256 7.24 7.91 -10.78
N MET A 257 6.62 8.68 -9.87
CA MET A 257 5.41 9.44 -10.19
C MET A 257 5.65 10.54 -11.23
N ALA A 258 6.84 11.14 -11.24
CA ALA A 258 7.24 12.16 -12.20
C ALA A 258 8.18 11.54 -13.24
N THR A 259 7.63 11.08 -14.36
CA THR A 259 8.43 10.55 -15.47
C THR A 259 8.95 11.67 -16.36
N PRO A 260 10.02 11.43 -17.14
CA PRO A 260 10.49 12.39 -18.14
C PRO A 260 9.40 12.77 -19.14
N PHE A 261 8.55 11.83 -19.54
CA PHE A 261 7.42 12.10 -20.43
C PHE A 261 6.41 13.07 -19.82
N LEU A 262 6.00 12.86 -18.57
CA LEU A 262 5.07 13.78 -17.89
C LEU A 262 5.70 15.15 -17.64
N ALA A 263 7.00 15.21 -17.33
CA ALA A 263 7.73 16.47 -17.23
C ALA A 263 7.77 17.23 -18.56
N GLN A 264 7.95 16.53 -19.69
CA GLN A 264 7.87 17.11 -21.02
C GLN A 264 6.48 17.68 -21.33
N ILE A 265 5.41 16.96 -20.98
CA ILE A 265 4.03 17.45 -21.11
C ILE A 265 3.83 18.75 -20.32
N GLN A 266 4.26 18.80 -19.06
CA GLN A 266 4.17 19.99 -18.22
C GLN A 266 5.00 21.16 -18.79
N SER A 267 6.19 20.90 -19.34
CA SER A 267 7.05 21.92 -19.95
C SER A 267 6.41 22.62 -21.16
N GLN A 268 5.39 21.99 -21.75
CA GLN A 268 4.63 22.49 -22.90
C GLN A 268 3.23 23.00 -22.50
N ASN A 269 3.04 23.36 -21.22
CA ASN A 269 1.77 23.78 -20.63
C ASN A 269 0.65 22.73 -20.75
N GLY A 270 1.01 21.44 -20.87
CA GLY A 270 0.08 20.32 -20.93
C GLY A 270 -0.40 19.85 -19.57
N TYR A 271 -1.43 19.00 -19.56
CA TYR A 271 -1.99 18.37 -18.38
C TYR A 271 -1.46 16.95 -18.23
N ALA A 272 -0.68 16.69 -17.19
CA ALA A 272 -0.03 15.41 -16.93
C ALA A 272 -0.86 14.51 -16.00
N ILE A 273 -1.07 13.27 -16.40
CA ILE A 273 -1.78 12.22 -15.66
C ILE A 273 -0.84 11.03 -15.47
N GLY A 274 -0.57 10.65 -14.22
CA GLY A 274 0.34 9.55 -13.89
C GLY A 274 -0.34 8.19 -13.76
N GLY A 275 0.45 7.12 -13.77
CA GLY A 275 -0.04 5.75 -13.77
C GLY A 275 -0.66 5.27 -12.46
N ILE A 276 -0.50 6.04 -11.36
CA ILE A 276 -1.03 5.65 -10.05
C ILE A 276 -2.56 5.60 -10.05
N ASP A 277 -3.21 6.50 -10.79
CA ASP A 277 -4.66 6.49 -10.93
C ASP A 277 -5.11 5.25 -11.71
N MET A 278 -4.39 4.84 -12.75
CA MET A 278 -4.70 3.60 -13.47
C MET A 278 -4.62 2.39 -12.53
N LEU A 279 -3.59 2.33 -11.69
CA LEU A 279 -3.44 1.30 -10.67
C LEU A 279 -4.62 1.30 -9.68
N ILE A 280 -5.09 2.47 -9.23
CA ILE A 280 -6.24 2.61 -8.33
C ILE A 280 -7.52 2.14 -9.01
N GLY A 281 -7.79 2.59 -10.24
CA GLY A 281 -9.01 2.26 -10.97
C GLY A 281 -9.14 0.76 -11.25
N GLN A 282 -8.08 0.11 -11.71
CA GLN A 282 -8.11 -1.34 -11.97
C GLN A 282 -8.26 -2.18 -10.69
N ALA A 283 -7.70 -1.69 -9.56
CA ALA A 283 -7.82 -2.36 -8.27
C ALA A 283 -9.23 -2.24 -7.72
N SER A 284 -9.81 -1.03 -7.79
CA SER A 284 -11.21 -0.78 -7.40
C SER A 284 -12.18 -1.63 -8.23
N ALA A 285 -11.94 -1.74 -9.54
CA ALA A 285 -12.77 -2.58 -10.42
C ALA A 285 -12.66 -4.08 -10.08
N SER A 286 -11.47 -4.60 -9.82
CA SER A 286 -11.31 -6.01 -9.41
C SER A 286 -11.88 -6.27 -8.01
N PHE A 287 -11.72 -5.33 -7.08
CA PHE A 287 -12.38 -5.38 -5.78
C PHE A 287 -13.91 -5.42 -5.90
N ALA A 288 -14.49 -4.59 -6.78
CA ALA A 288 -15.92 -4.59 -7.06
C ALA A 288 -16.41 -5.92 -7.64
N LEU A 289 -15.62 -6.59 -8.47
CA LEU A 289 -15.96 -7.91 -8.98
C LEU A 289 -16.08 -8.95 -7.84
N TRP A 290 -15.20 -8.90 -6.85
CA TRP A 290 -15.21 -9.87 -5.74
C TRP A 290 -16.22 -9.54 -4.63
N THR A 291 -16.41 -8.26 -4.34
CA THR A 291 -17.20 -7.80 -3.18
C THR A 291 -18.57 -7.25 -3.55
N GLY A 292 -18.78 -6.90 -4.82
CA GLY A 292 -19.99 -6.25 -5.30
C GLY A 292 -20.00 -4.73 -5.15
N SER A 293 -18.96 -4.11 -4.58
CA SER A 293 -18.84 -2.65 -4.44
C SER A 293 -17.41 -2.17 -4.73
N PRO A 294 -17.21 -1.02 -5.39
CA PRO A 294 -15.88 -0.46 -5.61
C PRO A 294 -15.26 0.08 -4.32
N PHE A 295 -14.00 0.52 -4.39
CA PHE A 295 -13.38 1.26 -3.30
C PHE A 295 -14.18 2.52 -2.96
N LYS A 296 -14.21 2.85 -1.67
CA LYS A 296 -14.72 4.12 -1.14
C LYS A 296 -13.57 5.14 -1.04
N GLU A 297 -13.91 6.44 -1.00
CA GLU A 297 -12.96 7.55 -0.81
C GLU A 297 -11.74 7.52 -1.77
N LEU A 298 -11.97 7.32 -3.07
CA LEU A 298 -10.91 7.15 -4.07
C LEU A 298 -9.86 8.28 -4.12
N GLU A 299 -10.25 9.52 -3.83
CA GLU A 299 -9.31 10.65 -3.71
C GLU A 299 -8.32 10.45 -2.56
N ARG A 300 -8.82 9.99 -1.41
CA ARG A 300 -8.00 9.67 -0.24
C ARG A 300 -7.07 8.49 -0.52
N VAL A 301 -7.55 7.47 -1.23
CA VAL A 301 -6.73 6.36 -1.72
C VAL A 301 -5.59 6.89 -2.59
N GLY A 302 -5.87 7.86 -3.47
CA GLY A 302 -4.87 8.58 -4.26
C GLY A 302 -3.78 9.23 -3.40
N HIS A 303 -4.17 10.04 -2.41
CA HIS A 303 -3.21 10.70 -1.50
C HIS A 303 -2.35 9.69 -0.72
N ARG A 304 -2.96 8.60 -0.23
CA ARG A 304 -2.24 7.52 0.47
C ARG A 304 -1.23 6.86 -0.45
N MET A 305 -1.63 6.50 -1.67
CA MET A 305 -0.73 5.87 -2.63
C MET A 305 0.40 6.80 -3.08
N ALA A 306 0.13 8.10 -3.22
CA ALA A 306 1.16 9.10 -3.52
C ALA A 306 2.20 9.20 -2.38
N LEU A 307 1.77 9.07 -1.12
CA LEU A 307 2.68 9.02 0.01
C LEU A 307 3.61 7.80 -0.06
N HIS A 308 3.08 6.61 -0.37
CA HIS A 308 3.90 5.40 -0.54
C HIS A 308 4.82 5.43 -1.76
N ALA A 309 4.45 6.16 -2.81
CA ALA A 309 5.31 6.34 -3.98
C ALA A 309 6.47 7.32 -3.71
N THR A 310 6.37 8.15 -2.67
CA THR A 310 7.37 9.18 -2.33
C THR A 310 8.18 8.84 -1.08
N TRP A 311 7.62 8.03 -0.18
CA TRP A 311 8.20 7.65 1.10
C TRP A 311 7.98 6.17 1.34
N ASP A 312 8.98 5.47 1.89
CA ASP A 312 8.88 4.06 2.37
C ASP A 312 7.97 3.92 3.61
N ALA A 313 6.80 4.56 3.62
CA ALA A 313 5.90 4.53 4.76
C ALA A 313 5.38 3.10 5.01
N ILE A 314 5.13 2.77 6.28
CA ILE A 314 4.70 1.43 6.71
C ILE A 314 3.28 1.53 7.25
N GLU A 315 2.39 0.66 6.79
CA GLU A 315 1.06 0.50 7.37
C GLU A 315 0.94 -0.86 8.06
N PRO A 316 0.31 -0.93 9.25
CA PRO A 316 -0.08 -2.20 9.83
C PRO A 316 -0.98 -2.98 8.87
N GLN A 317 -0.88 -4.32 8.86
CA GLN A 317 -1.69 -5.21 8.03
C GLN A 317 -3.19 -5.07 8.30
N TRP A 318 -3.58 -4.57 9.46
CA TRP A 318 -4.96 -4.28 9.84
C TRP A 318 -5.37 -2.83 9.54
N SER A 319 -4.52 -1.97 8.97
CA SER A 319 -4.94 -0.64 8.49
C SER A 319 -6.15 -0.78 7.55
N GLY A 320 -7.14 0.11 7.66
CA GLY A 320 -8.44 -0.01 7.02
C GLY A 320 -9.48 -0.84 7.79
N LEU A 321 -9.14 -1.39 8.96
CA LEU A 321 -10.06 -2.20 9.78
C LEU A 321 -11.37 -1.46 10.08
N ALA A 322 -12.48 -2.08 9.71
CA ALA A 322 -13.81 -1.56 10.02
C ALA A 322 -14.06 -1.46 11.53
N ASN A 323 -14.74 -0.39 11.96
CA ASN A 323 -15.22 -0.18 13.32
C ASN A 323 -16.61 0.50 13.31
N PRO A 324 -17.32 0.67 14.44
CA PRO A 324 -18.72 1.10 14.42
C PRO A 324 -18.88 2.56 13.97
N GLY A 325 -19.21 2.78 12.69
CA GLY A 325 -19.33 4.12 12.10
C GLY A 325 -18.13 4.55 11.25
N GLY A 326 -17.15 3.65 11.02
CA GLY A 326 -16.13 3.88 10.00
C GLY A 326 -14.98 2.89 10.03
N HIS A 327 -13.74 3.37 9.97
CA HIS A 327 -12.55 2.50 9.90
C HIS A 327 -11.33 3.10 10.59
N VAL A 328 -10.37 2.24 10.92
CA VAL A 328 -9.10 2.62 11.54
C VAL A 328 -8.04 2.75 10.47
N GLU A 329 -7.22 3.80 10.54
CA GLU A 329 -6.06 3.99 9.68
C GLU A 329 -4.83 4.21 10.53
N ALA A 330 -3.73 3.60 10.10
CA ALA A 330 -2.46 3.69 10.79
C ALA A 330 -1.31 3.82 9.79
N LEU A 331 -0.33 4.63 10.14
CA LEU A 331 0.81 4.92 9.29
C LEU A 331 2.04 5.13 10.15
N PHE A 332 3.16 4.55 9.75
CA PHE A 332 4.45 4.83 10.31
C PHE A 332 5.35 5.45 9.26
N VAL A 333 5.86 6.63 9.58
CA VAL A 333 6.74 7.40 8.72
C VAL A 333 8.18 7.17 9.19
N PRO A 334 8.98 6.40 8.44
CA PRO A 334 10.34 6.07 8.82
C PRO A 334 11.32 7.20 8.46
N ARG A 335 12.63 6.94 8.47
CA ARG A 335 13.65 7.95 8.18
C ARG A 335 13.48 8.52 6.77
N ASN A 336 13.54 9.84 6.68
CA ASN A 336 13.75 10.58 5.45
C ASN A 336 14.84 11.62 5.72
N ARG A 337 15.81 11.74 4.81
CA ARG A 337 16.92 12.69 4.96
C ARG A 337 16.52 14.10 4.56
N ASP A 338 15.45 14.24 3.79
CA ASP A 338 14.94 15.50 3.28
C ASP A 338 13.83 16.08 4.19
N ALA A 339 13.43 15.36 5.25
CA ALA A 339 12.41 15.80 6.21
C ALA A 339 12.82 15.49 7.67
N ASP A 340 12.68 16.47 8.56
CA ASP A 340 12.96 16.31 10.00
C ASP A 340 11.67 16.25 10.83
N THR A 341 11.22 15.04 11.14
CA THR A 341 9.97 14.83 11.87
C THR A 341 9.98 15.35 13.32
N ARG A 342 11.15 15.74 13.86
CA ARG A 342 11.21 16.37 15.19
C ARG A 342 10.43 17.68 15.24
N ARG A 343 10.31 18.35 14.09
CA ARG A 343 9.69 19.67 13.97
C ARG A 343 8.23 19.61 13.54
N TRP A 344 7.71 18.42 13.27
CA TRP A 344 6.35 18.24 12.72
C TRP A 344 5.24 18.57 13.71
N LEU A 345 5.50 18.42 15.01
CA LEU A 345 4.50 18.55 16.06
C LEU A 345 4.78 19.80 16.90
N GLY A 346 3.86 20.76 16.85
CA GLY A 346 3.84 21.98 17.64
C GLY A 346 2.71 21.98 18.68
N GLU A 347 2.57 23.07 19.45
CA GLU A 347 1.61 23.17 20.55
C GLU A 347 0.15 22.95 20.12
N GLU A 348 -0.24 23.50 18.95
CA GLU A 348 -1.61 23.40 18.43
C GLU A 348 -1.84 22.21 17.47
N GLY A 349 -0.81 21.42 17.16
CA GLY A 349 -0.91 20.30 16.21
C GLY A 349 0.26 20.27 15.21
N TRP A 350 -0.04 20.13 13.92
CA TRP A 350 0.98 20.14 12.87
C TRP A 350 1.66 21.49 12.71
N THR A 351 2.94 21.45 12.33
CA THR A 351 3.67 22.63 11.87
C THR A 351 3.70 22.69 10.33
N ASP A 352 4.13 23.82 9.79
CA ASP A 352 4.31 24.02 8.33
C ASP A 352 5.41 23.14 7.71
N GLU A 353 6.20 22.43 8.53
CA GLU A 353 7.25 21.51 8.07
C GLU A 353 6.72 20.10 7.73
N VAL A 354 5.45 19.82 8.03
CA VAL A 354 4.81 18.53 7.74
C VAL A 354 4.43 18.49 6.26
N PRO A 355 4.75 17.41 5.51
CA PRO A 355 4.31 17.27 4.13
C PRO A 355 2.78 17.38 4.01
N GLU A 356 2.31 18.09 2.98
CA GLU A 356 0.88 18.32 2.71
C GLU A 356 0.08 17.00 2.67
N LEU A 357 0.62 15.94 2.06
CA LEU A 357 -0.04 14.63 2.02
C LEU A 357 -0.30 14.06 3.42
N VAL A 358 0.63 14.22 4.37
CA VAL A 358 0.45 13.75 5.75
C VAL A 358 -0.62 14.59 6.46
N GLN A 359 -0.61 15.91 6.29
CA GLN A 359 -1.62 16.80 6.87
C GLN A 359 -3.02 16.51 6.31
N THR A 360 -3.14 16.30 5.00
CA THR A 360 -4.41 15.94 4.34
C THR A 360 -4.94 14.59 4.81
N LEU A 361 -4.05 13.62 5.05
CA LEU A 361 -4.44 12.32 5.57
C LEU A 361 -4.81 12.39 7.06
N TYR A 362 -4.11 13.16 7.87
CA TYR A 362 -4.26 13.19 9.33
C TYR A 362 -4.47 14.61 9.86
N PRO A 363 -5.52 15.35 9.49
CA PRO A 363 -5.60 16.80 9.66
C PRO A 363 -5.63 17.30 11.12
N LYS A 364 -6.04 16.44 12.06
CA LYS A 364 -6.12 16.78 13.49
C LYS A 364 -5.26 15.79 14.26
N VAL A 365 -4.21 16.27 14.91
CA VAL A 365 -3.26 15.40 15.63
C VAL A 365 -3.13 15.77 17.10
N ALA A 366 -3.16 14.76 17.97
CA ALA A 366 -2.82 14.82 19.38
C ALA A 366 -1.49 14.09 19.63
N TRP A 367 -0.63 14.67 20.47
CA TRP A 367 0.71 14.11 20.75
C TRP A 367 1.19 14.47 22.17
N CYS A 368 2.28 13.84 22.64
CA CYS A 368 2.85 14.07 23.97
C CYS A 368 4.40 14.14 23.99
N ASP A 369 4.96 14.64 25.09
CA ASP A 369 6.42 14.83 25.25
C ASP A 369 7.23 13.54 25.49
N GLN A 370 6.58 12.43 25.87
CA GLN A 370 7.19 11.11 26.10
C GLN A 370 8.33 11.11 27.14
N VAL A 371 7.98 10.89 28.40
CA VAL A 371 8.90 10.96 29.56
C VAL A 371 9.49 9.60 29.96
N HIS A 372 9.31 8.57 29.14
CA HIS A 372 9.73 7.19 29.35
C HIS A 372 9.12 6.52 30.60
N GLY A 373 7.90 6.90 30.96
CA GLY A 373 7.07 6.31 32.01
C GLY A 373 6.01 5.36 31.48
N SER A 374 4.94 5.16 32.26
CA SER A 374 3.81 4.27 31.96
C SER A 374 2.44 4.95 32.02
N ASP A 375 2.41 6.28 32.06
CA ASP A 375 1.17 7.05 32.09
C ASP A 375 0.54 7.16 30.69
N LEU A 376 -0.78 7.02 30.63
CA LEU A 376 -1.60 7.22 29.45
C LEU A 376 -2.65 8.31 29.70
N VAL A 377 -2.89 9.14 28.69
CA VAL A 377 -3.89 10.21 28.77
C VAL A 377 -5.00 9.99 27.74
N HIS A 378 -6.25 10.16 28.17
CA HIS A 378 -7.39 10.25 27.28
C HIS A 378 -7.39 11.61 26.60
N VAL A 379 -7.35 11.65 25.28
CA VAL A 379 -7.40 12.89 24.50
C VAL A 379 -8.69 12.96 23.69
N THR A 380 -9.31 14.14 23.67
CA THR A 380 -10.54 14.41 22.90
C THR A 380 -10.38 15.56 21.90
N GLN A 381 -9.19 16.17 21.84
CA GLN A 381 -8.88 17.31 20.98
C GLN A 381 -7.47 17.18 20.44
N ALA A 382 -7.21 17.84 19.31
CA ALA A 382 -5.87 17.99 18.74
C ALA A 382 -5.00 18.93 19.58
N GLY A 383 -3.69 18.84 19.39
CA GLY A 383 -2.69 19.61 20.09
C GLY A 383 -1.84 18.79 21.04
N LYS A 384 -0.90 19.47 21.69
CA LYS A 384 -0.01 18.87 22.66
C LYS A 384 -0.76 18.54 23.96
N CYS A 385 -0.59 17.31 24.45
CA CYS A 385 -1.07 16.91 25.76
C CYS A 385 -0.38 17.74 26.86
N SER A 386 -1.17 18.35 27.75
CA SER A 386 -0.66 19.19 28.85
C SER A 386 0.00 18.39 29.97
N MET A 387 -0.36 17.12 30.12
CA MET A 387 0.19 16.22 31.11
C MET A 387 1.32 15.39 30.49
N PRO A 388 2.51 15.27 31.14
CA PRO A 388 3.53 14.34 30.71
C PRO A 388 3.00 12.92 30.71
N CYS A 389 3.15 12.22 29.58
CA CYS A 389 2.74 10.83 29.42
C CYS A 389 3.54 10.16 28.32
N ASP A 390 3.43 8.84 28.22
CA ASP A 390 4.05 8.03 27.17
C ASP A 390 3.03 7.30 26.30
N GLY A 391 1.74 7.49 26.56
CA GLY A 391 0.69 7.00 25.67
C GLY A 391 -0.52 7.91 25.64
N LEU A 392 -1.23 7.84 24.52
CA LEU A 392 -2.50 8.51 24.30
C LEU A 392 -3.53 7.48 23.91
N TRP A 393 -4.78 7.70 24.30
CA TRP A 393 -5.91 6.93 23.79
C TRP A 393 -7.11 7.82 23.55
N THR A 394 -8.00 7.38 22.66
CA THR A 394 -9.25 8.09 22.36
C THR A 394 -10.29 7.14 21.77
N MET A 395 -11.55 7.58 21.79
CA MET A 395 -12.64 7.05 20.97
C MET A 395 -13.17 8.12 19.98
N GLU A 396 -12.58 9.32 20.00
CA GLU A 396 -12.97 10.40 19.09
C GLU A 396 -12.61 10.03 17.65
N ARG A 397 -13.56 10.28 16.75
CA ARG A 397 -13.36 10.08 15.32
C ARG A 397 -12.69 11.29 14.71
N ASN A 398 -11.89 11.05 13.68
CA ASN A 398 -11.08 12.03 12.96
C ASN A 398 -10.10 12.79 13.88
N LEU A 399 -9.66 12.16 14.98
CA LEU A 399 -8.56 12.61 15.81
C LEU A 399 -7.42 11.60 15.72
N SER A 400 -6.28 12.05 15.18
CA SER A 400 -5.08 11.24 15.04
C SER A 400 -4.23 11.30 16.31
N LEU A 401 -3.71 10.15 16.74
CA LEU A 401 -2.72 10.03 17.81
C LEU A 401 -1.34 9.91 17.17
N ALA A 402 -0.36 10.68 17.66
CA ALA A 402 1.01 10.64 17.17
C ALA A 402 2.03 10.30 18.27
N ILE A 403 2.90 9.33 17.97
CA ILE A 403 4.04 8.95 18.81
C ILE A 403 5.33 9.05 17.99
N ARG A 404 6.35 9.69 18.56
CA ARG A 404 7.68 9.83 17.96
C ARG A 404 8.64 8.80 18.51
N VAL A 405 9.41 8.15 17.65
CA VAL A 405 10.40 7.15 18.06
C VAL A 405 11.73 7.30 17.33
N ALA A 406 12.77 6.74 17.94
CA ALA A 406 14.01 6.38 17.26
C ALA A 406 14.26 4.89 17.51
N ASP A 407 14.89 4.53 18.64
CA ASP A 407 15.12 3.12 19.00
C ASP A 407 13.99 2.48 19.83
N CYS A 408 13.16 3.29 20.48
CA CYS A 408 11.98 2.81 21.21
C CYS A 408 10.92 2.28 20.24
N ALA A 409 10.06 1.37 20.70
CA ALA A 409 8.93 0.93 19.89
C ALA A 409 7.76 1.91 20.02
N ALA A 410 7.09 2.22 18.92
CA ALA A 410 5.73 2.73 18.95
C ALA A 410 4.77 1.54 18.94
N VAL A 411 3.81 1.51 19.86
CA VAL A 411 2.78 0.46 19.92
C VAL A 411 1.44 1.09 19.57
N LEU A 412 0.81 0.63 18.50
CA LEU A 412 -0.51 1.06 18.07
C LEU A 412 -1.53 -0.03 18.41
N LEU A 413 -2.63 0.35 19.04
CA LEU A 413 -3.69 -0.55 19.46
C LEU A 413 -5.03 -0.05 18.91
N ALA A 414 -5.83 -0.93 18.32
CA ALA A 414 -7.12 -0.59 17.75
C ALA A 414 -8.15 -1.68 18.00
N ASP A 415 -9.32 -1.30 18.52
CA ASP A 415 -10.44 -2.21 18.71
C ASP A 415 -11.52 -2.03 17.64
N PRO A 416 -11.80 -3.06 16.83
CA PRO A 416 -12.84 -3.00 15.79
C PRO A 416 -14.27 -2.92 16.35
N LYS A 417 -14.50 -3.20 17.64
CA LYS A 417 -15.87 -3.29 18.19
C LYS A 417 -16.33 -2.02 18.91
N THR A 418 -15.44 -1.33 19.61
CA THR A 418 -15.76 -0.11 20.37
C THR A 418 -15.31 1.16 19.64
N GLY A 419 -14.36 1.06 18.71
CA GLY A 419 -13.70 2.22 18.11
C GLY A 419 -12.59 2.82 18.98
N TRP A 420 -12.26 2.19 20.11
CA TRP A 420 -11.14 2.58 20.95
C TRP A 420 -9.80 2.40 20.23
N ILE A 421 -8.95 3.42 20.31
CA ILE A 421 -7.59 3.39 19.77
C ILE A 421 -6.59 3.94 20.80
N ALA A 422 -5.35 3.45 20.75
CA ALA A 422 -4.24 3.98 21.54
C ALA A 422 -2.91 3.93 20.80
N ALA A 423 -2.06 4.93 21.05
CA ALA A 423 -0.68 4.99 20.55
C ALA A 423 0.27 5.19 21.73
N LEU A 424 1.26 4.31 21.87
CA LEU A 424 2.17 4.24 23.01
C LEU A 424 3.62 4.36 22.57
N HIS A 425 4.42 5.09 23.34
CA HIS A 425 5.86 5.10 23.30
C HIS A 425 6.41 4.08 24.30
N ALA A 426 6.98 2.98 23.79
CA ALA A 426 7.50 1.88 24.59
C ALA A 426 9.02 1.75 24.40
N GLY A 427 9.77 2.57 25.15
CA GLY A 427 11.19 2.32 25.42
C GLY A 427 11.37 1.29 26.55
N TRP A 428 12.60 0.89 26.84
CA TRP A 428 12.85 -0.13 27.87
C TRP A 428 12.29 0.26 29.26
N ARG A 429 12.39 1.55 29.64
CA ARG A 429 11.86 2.06 30.91
C ARG A 429 10.33 1.95 30.94
N GLY A 430 9.66 2.40 29.89
CA GLY A 430 8.20 2.33 29.78
C GLY A 430 7.69 0.89 29.73
N ALA A 431 8.40 0.01 29.02
CA ALA A 431 8.08 -1.41 28.95
C ALA A 431 8.16 -2.08 30.33
N VAL A 432 9.25 -1.86 31.08
CA VAL A 432 9.40 -2.35 32.47
C VAL A 432 8.37 -1.73 33.41
N ALA A 433 8.10 -0.43 33.26
CA ALA A 433 7.09 0.28 34.05
C ALA A 433 5.65 -0.13 33.71
N GLY A 434 5.44 -0.92 32.65
CA GLY A 434 4.14 -1.48 32.29
C GLY A 434 3.24 -0.58 31.47
N ILE A 435 3.77 0.26 30.57
CA ILE A 435 2.96 1.12 29.67
C ILE A 435 1.91 0.32 28.88
N LEU A 436 2.31 -0.82 28.30
CA LEU A 436 1.42 -1.67 27.52
C LEU A 436 0.39 -2.39 28.41
N PRO A 437 0.77 -3.06 29.51
CA PRO A 437 -0.20 -3.57 30.49
C PRO A 437 -1.21 -2.54 30.98
N GLN A 438 -0.76 -1.31 31.27
CA GLN A 438 -1.65 -0.22 31.69
C GLN A 438 -2.63 0.17 30.57
N ALA A 439 -2.18 0.24 29.32
CA ALA A 439 -3.04 0.49 28.17
C ALA A 439 -4.13 -0.59 28.01
N LEU A 440 -3.75 -1.86 28.12
CA LEU A 440 -4.68 -3.00 27.97
C LEU A 440 -5.69 -3.07 29.12
N LYS A 441 -5.27 -2.68 30.33
CA LYS A 441 -6.18 -2.50 31.47
C LYS A 441 -7.22 -1.41 31.18
N ILE A 442 -6.78 -0.23 30.71
CA ILE A 442 -7.68 0.85 30.31
C ILE A 442 -8.64 0.40 29.21
N ALA A 443 -8.13 -0.30 28.18
CA ALA A 443 -8.96 -0.85 27.10
C ALA A 443 -10.07 -1.76 27.65
N THR A 444 -9.74 -2.66 28.57
CA THR A 444 -10.72 -3.54 29.24
C THR A 444 -11.76 -2.75 30.04
N GLU A 445 -11.33 -1.71 30.76
CA GLU A 445 -12.23 -0.79 31.49
C GLU A 445 -13.17 -0.02 30.54
N GLN A 446 -12.73 0.22 29.29
CA GLN A 446 -13.52 0.82 28.22
C GLN A 446 -14.39 -0.20 27.44
N GLY A 447 -14.39 -1.48 27.84
CA GLY A 447 -15.23 -2.52 27.24
C GLY A 447 -14.62 -3.24 26.03
N VAL A 448 -13.32 -3.05 25.77
CA VAL A 448 -12.61 -3.77 24.70
C VAL A 448 -12.44 -5.25 25.07
N ASP A 449 -12.72 -6.15 24.11
CA ASP A 449 -12.33 -7.56 24.19
C ASP A 449 -10.90 -7.72 23.66
N LEU A 450 -9.94 -7.98 24.55
CA LEU A 450 -8.53 -8.08 24.19
C LEU A 450 -8.23 -9.16 23.14
N ARG A 451 -9.07 -10.21 23.04
CA ARG A 451 -8.92 -11.26 22.02
C ARG A 451 -9.20 -10.76 20.60
N GLU A 452 -9.87 -9.62 20.48
CA GLU A 452 -10.24 -8.99 19.20
C GLU A 452 -9.40 -7.74 18.92
N LEU A 453 -8.74 -7.19 19.94
CA LEU A 453 -7.86 -6.04 19.82
C LEU A 453 -6.76 -6.32 18.79
N ARG A 454 -6.53 -5.36 17.89
CA ARG A 454 -5.41 -5.36 16.95
C ARG A 454 -4.26 -4.55 17.53
N GLY A 455 -3.06 -5.12 17.48
CA GLY A 455 -1.84 -4.47 17.91
C GLY A 455 -0.85 -4.35 16.75
N TRP A 456 -0.04 -3.29 16.76
CA TRP A 456 1.11 -3.17 15.87
C TRP A 456 2.30 -2.59 16.61
N LEU A 457 3.49 -3.15 16.39
CA LEU A 457 4.75 -2.64 16.94
C LEU A 457 5.61 -2.12 15.79
N SER A 458 6.08 -0.88 15.92
CA SER A 458 6.98 -0.28 14.95
C SER A 458 8.34 -0.98 14.91
N PRO A 459 9.10 -0.81 13.81
CA PRO A 459 10.54 -0.99 13.84
C PRO A 459 11.15 -0.29 15.06
N CYS A 460 12.01 -1.00 15.78
CA CYS A 460 12.70 -0.53 16.98
C CYS A 460 14.08 -1.20 17.06
N ILE A 461 14.87 -0.93 18.09
CA ILE A 461 16.18 -1.56 18.24
C ILE A 461 16.04 -3.08 18.39
N GLY A 462 16.69 -3.84 17.50
CA GLY A 462 16.65 -5.30 17.52
C GLY A 462 17.47 -5.90 18.66
N ALA A 463 17.07 -7.09 19.11
CA ALA A 463 17.70 -7.78 20.25
C ALA A 463 19.22 -7.97 20.07
N ALA A 464 19.67 -8.27 18.85
CA ALA A 464 21.09 -8.41 18.49
C ALA A 464 21.91 -7.11 18.65
N ALA A 465 21.25 -5.95 18.66
CA ALA A 465 21.89 -4.63 18.74
C ALA A 465 21.61 -3.90 20.06
N PHE A 466 20.67 -4.39 20.88
CA PHE A 466 20.27 -3.73 22.12
C PHE A 466 21.10 -4.17 23.32
N GLU A 467 22.39 -3.81 23.30
CA GLU A 467 23.30 -4.03 24.42
C GLU A 467 22.98 -3.07 25.59
N VAL A 468 22.94 -3.64 26.81
CA VAL A 468 22.63 -2.91 28.04
C VAL A 468 23.56 -3.32 29.20
N GLY A 469 23.60 -2.50 30.26
CA GLY A 469 24.30 -2.86 31.49
C GLY A 469 23.53 -3.91 32.32
N PRO A 470 24.20 -4.62 33.25
CA PRO A 470 23.57 -5.59 34.14
C PRO A 470 22.39 -5.02 34.95
N GLU A 471 22.43 -3.74 35.30
CA GLU A 471 21.39 -3.03 36.03
C GLU A 471 20.09 -2.83 35.23
N VAL A 472 20.20 -2.72 33.90
CA VAL A 472 19.04 -2.68 33.02
C VAL A 472 18.54 -4.09 32.77
N ALA A 473 19.45 -5.04 32.50
CA ALA A 473 19.09 -6.44 32.28
C ALA A 473 18.33 -7.05 33.47
N ALA A 474 18.73 -6.73 34.71
CA ALA A 474 18.09 -7.22 35.92
C ALA A 474 16.63 -6.74 36.11
N GLN A 475 16.16 -5.78 35.32
CA GLN A 475 14.78 -5.31 35.33
C GLN A 475 13.87 -6.09 34.37
N PHE A 476 14.45 -6.94 33.51
CA PHE A 476 13.71 -7.80 32.59
C PHE A 476 13.69 -9.23 33.14
N PRO A 477 12.64 -10.01 32.86
CA PRO A 477 12.68 -11.45 33.07
C PRO A 477 13.83 -12.08 32.28
N ASP A 478 14.53 -13.07 32.89
CA ASP A 478 15.73 -13.70 32.34
C ASP A 478 15.57 -14.20 30.89
N GLU A 479 14.35 -14.61 30.53
CA GLU A 479 14.04 -15.14 29.21
C GLU A 479 14.07 -14.10 28.07
N PHE A 480 14.01 -12.80 28.40
CA PHE A 480 14.18 -11.69 27.46
C PHE A 480 15.58 -11.07 27.51
N VAL A 481 16.47 -11.62 28.35
CA VAL A 481 17.87 -11.22 28.47
C VAL A 481 18.76 -12.23 27.77
N LEU A 482 19.29 -11.82 26.62
CA LEU A 482 20.07 -12.67 25.74
C LEU A 482 21.57 -12.47 25.94
N LYS A 483 22.33 -13.54 25.71
CA LYS A 483 23.78 -13.45 25.42
C LYS A 483 23.95 -13.51 23.91
N TRP A 484 24.50 -12.47 23.32
CA TRP A 484 24.66 -12.37 21.88
C TRP A 484 26.13 -12.42 21.45
N GLY A 485 26.46 -13.36 20.56
CA GLY A 485 27.81 -13.55 20.05
C GLY A 485 28.85 -13.72 21.16
N THR A 486 29.93 -12.92 21.09
CA THR A 486 31.01 -12.88 22.09
C THR A 486 30.90 -11.68 23.03
N SER A 487 29.80 -10.92 23.01
CA SER A 487 29.66 -9.75 23.88
C SER A 487 29.64 -10.19 25.34
N THR A 488 30.36 -9.46 26.18
CA THR A 488 30.36 -9.63 27.63
C THR A 488 29.15 -8.97 28.30
N HIS A 489 28.39 -8.16 27.55
CA HIS A 489 27.24 -7.43 28.05
C HIS A 489 25.92 -8.10 27.67
N PRO A 490 24.92 -8.08 28.57
CA PRO A 490 23.59 -8.61 28.26
C PRO A 490 22.90 -7.78 27.17
N HIS A 491 22.07 -8.46 26.40
CA HIS A 491 21.21 -7.86 25.37
C HIS A 491 19.74 -8.05 25.78
N VAL A 492 18.88 -7.09 25.44
CA VAL A 492 17.45 -7.18 25.76
C VAL A 492 16.61 -7.31 24.49
N ASP A 493 15.74 -8.31 24.46
CA ASP A 493 14.73 -8.43 23.40
C ASP A 493 13.45 -7.65 23.77
N LEU A 494 13.47 -6.36 23.45
CA LEU A 494 12.36 -5.45 23.74
C LEU A 494 11.07 -5.86 23.00
N LYS A 495 11.18 -6.33 21.75
CA LYS A 495 10.01 -6.75 20.95
C LYS A 495 9.35 -7.96 21.59
N ALA A 496 10.13 -9.00 21.88
CA ALA A 496 9.61 -10.21 22.49
C ALA A 496 8.97 -9.93 23.86
N PHE A 497 9.56 -9.02 24.64
CA PHE A 497 8.99 -8.62 25.93
C PHE A 497 7.63 -7.91 25.79
N LEU A 498 7.50 -6.96 24.86
CA LEU A 498 6.23 -6.28 24.61
C LEU A 498 5.15 -7.23 24.06
N VAL A 499 5.52 -8.14 23.15
CA VAL A 499 4.59 -9.17 22.65
C VAL A 499 4.16 -10.09 23.78
N HIS A 500 5.08 -10.50 24.65
CA HIS A 500 4.75 -11.31 25.83
C HIS A 500 3.76 -10.58 26.74
N GLN A 501 3.99 -9.30 27.04
CA GLN A 501 3.07 -8.50 27.87
C GLN A 501 1.66 -8.44 27.25
N ALA A 502 1.54 -8.26 25.94
CA ALA A 502 0.25 -8.26 25.26
C ALA A 502 -0.46 -9.62 25.36
N VAL A 503 0.26 -10.71 25.10
CA VAL A 503 -0.30 -12.06 25.10
C VAL A 503 -0.68 -12.52 26.51
N ASP A 504 0.15 -12.22 27.51
CA ASP A 504 -0.13 -12.52 28.92
C ASP A 504 -1.38 -11.77 29.43
N ALA A 505 -1.60 -10.54 28.94
CA ALA A 505 -2.82 -9.78 29.20
C ALA A 505 -4.06 -10.31 28.46
N GLY A 506 -3.89 -11.21 27.48
CA GLY A 506 -5.00 -11.85 26.75
C GLY A 506 -5.21 -11.40 25.31
N VAL A 507 -4.27 -10.64 24.73
CA VAL A 507 -4.29 -10.32 23.29
C VAL A 507 -3.95 -11.56 22.48
N GLU A 508 -4.76 -11.86 21.47
CA GLU A 508 -4.51 -13.00 20.59
C GLU A 508 -3.21 -12.78 19.78
N PRO A 509 -2.22 -13.69 19.84
CA PRO A 509 -0.95 -13.49 19.15
C PRO A 509 -1.07 -13.22 17.64
N SER A 510 -2.08 -13.77 16.96
CA SER A 510 -2.31 -13.51 15.53
C SER A 510 -2.81 -12.10 15.21
N ASN A 511 -3.19 -11.33 16.22
CA ASN A 511 -3.65 -9.95 16.07
C ASN A 511 -2.54 -8.92 16.31
N ILE A 512 -1.33 -9.36 16.65
CA ILE A 512 -0.17 -8.50 16.87
C ILE A 512 0.69 -8.52 15.61
N ASP A 513 0.79 -7.36 14.97
CA ASP A 513 1.51 -7.18 13.72
C ASP A 513 2.85 -6.49 13.96
N LEU A 514 3.96 -7.07 13.48
CA LEU A 514 5.31 -6.50 13.64
C LEU A 514 6.32 -7.15 12.71
N ASP A 515 7.32 -6.39 12.26
CA ASP A 515 8.49 -6.95 11.61
C ASP A 515 9.52 -7.35 12.68
N TRP A 516 9.80 -8.66 12.83
CA TRP A 516 10.79 -9.15 13.80
C TRP A 516 12.22 -8.78 13.43
N ASP A 517 12.52 -8.78 12.13
CA ASP A 517 13.87 -8.57 11.61
C ASP A 517 14.24 -7.09 11.54
N ALA A 518 13.22 -6.21 11.44
CA ALA A 518 13.44 -4.76 11.37
C ALA A 518 14.27 -4.24 12.55
N CYS A 519 15.37 -3.55 12.30
CA CYS A 519 16.22 -3.03 13.37
C CYS A 519 16.70 -1.63 13.07
N THR A 520 16.32 -0.68 13.93
CA THR A 520 16.63 0.75 13.76
C THR A 520 18.12 1.02 13.71
N ARG A 521 18.91 0.16 14.39
CA ARG A 521 20.36 0.30 14.45
C ARG A 521 21.07 -0.24 13.20
N THR A 522 20.64 -1.37 12.66
CA THR A 522 21.34 -2.03 11.54
C THR A 522 20.83 -1.54 10.18
N GLU A 523 19.56 -1.15 10.08
CA GLU A 523 18.95 -0.60 8.86
C GLU A 523 18.98 0.94 8.86
N SER A 524 20.18 1.51 9.03
CA SER A 524 20.36 2.96 9.18
C SER A 524 19.88 3.79 7.97
N GLU A 525 19.76 3.20 6.78
CA GLU A 525 19.18 3.90 5.62
C GLU A 525 17.67 4.10 5.73
N ARG A 526 16.97 3.18 6.41
CA ARG A 526 15.50 3.20 6.55
C ARG A 526 15.04 3.82 7.86
N TYR A 527 15.84 3.74 8.92
CA TYR A 527 15.41 4.15 10.26
C TYR A 527 16.41 5.08 10.95
N TRP A 528 15.89 5.90 11.87
CA TRP A 528 16.71 6.68 12.79
C TRP A 528 17.06 5.85 14.03
N SER A 529 18.32 5.91 14.48
CA SER A 529 18.77 5.27 15.73
C SER A 529 19.49 6.27 16.62
N TYR A 530 18.94 6.49 17.81
CA TYR A 530 19.54 7.34 18.84
C TYR A 530 20.83 6.71 19.38
N ARG A 531 20.86 5.39 19.51
CA ARG A 531 22.06 4.64 19.90
C ARG A 531 23.20 4.88 18.91
N ALA A 532 22.89 5.09 17.62
CA ALA A 532 23.89 5.31 16.57
C ALA A 532 24.38 6.74 16.48
N LEU A 533 23.45 7.69 16.58
CA LEU A 533 23.72 9.09 16.24
C LEU A 533 23.62 10.03 17.44
N GLY A 534 23.22 9.54 18.62
CA GLY A 534 22.96 10.38 19.78
C GLY A 534 21.92 11.45 19.48
N GLU A 535 22.22 12.69 19.90
CA GLU A 535 21.38 13.87 19.68
C GLU A 535 21.16 14.21 18.19
N ASP A 536 22.05 13.74 17.31
CA ASP A 536 21.91 13.94 15.86
C ASP A 536 20.86 13.01 15.23
N ALA A 537 20.35 12.03 15.99
CA ALA A 537 19.26 11.19 15.51
C ALA A 537 17.96 11.99 15.33
N GLY A 538 17.40 11.96 14.12
CA GLY A 538 16.03 12.37 13.87
C GLY A 538 15.00 11.50 14.60
N ARG A 539 13.73 11.73 14.32
CA ARG A 539 12.63 10.87 14.79
C ARG A 539 11.87 10.27 13.62
N MET A 540 11.15 9.22 13.91
CA MET A 540 10.13 8.61 13.07
C MET A 540 8.79 8.82 13.78
N VAL A 541 7.68 8.79 13.05
CA VAL A 541 6.35 9.09 13.62
C VAL A 541 5.40 7.95 13.32
N ALA A 542 4.75 7.43 14.35
CA ALA A 542 3.60 6.54 14.24
C ALA A 542 2.32 7.36 14.39
N LEU A 543 1.37 7.17 13.48
CA LEU A 543 0.07 7.82 13.43
C LEU A 543 -1.03 6.76 13.46
N LEU A 544 -2.08 7.04 14.24
CA LEU A 544 -3.25 6.18 14.36
C LEU A 544 -4.50 7.03 14.48
N GLN A 545 -5.54 6.73 13.71
CA GLN A 545 -6.83 7.40 13.84
C GLN A 545 -7.99 6.44 13.57
N SER A 546 -9.14 6.73 14.18
CA SER A 546 -10.44 6.22 13.78
C SER A 546 -11.10 7.28 12.91
N ARG A 547 -11.64 6.93 11.75
CA ARG A 547 -12.31 7.87 10.81
C ARG A 547 -13.75 7.47 10.59
N ASP A 548 -14.59 8.46 10.30
CA ASP A 548 -15.93 8.23 9.77
C ASP A 548 -15.86 7.64 8.36
N THR A 549 -16.75 6.71 8.05
CA THR A 549 -17.08 6.38 6.66
C THR A 549 -17.90 7.53 6.08
N TYR A 550 -17.31 8.34 5.20
CA TYR A 550 -18.07 9.31 4.43
C TYR A 550 -19.01 8.57 3.46
N GLU A 551 -20.32 8.66 3.70
CA GLU A 551 -21.32 8.32 2.69
C GLU A 551 -21.50 9.51 1.75
N GLY A 552 -20.61 9.63 0.75
CA GLY A 552 -20.79 10.52 -0.40
C GLY A 552 -20.40 11.97 -0.21
#